data_AF-A0A7C6E3K5-F1
#
_entry.id   AF-A0A7C6E3K5-F1
#
_cell.length_a   1.000
_cell.length_b   1.000
_cell.length_c   1.000
_cell.angle_alpha   90.00
_cell.angle_beta   90.00
_cell.angle_gamma   90.00
#
_symmetry.space_group_name_H-M   'P 1'
#
loop_
_entity.id
_entity.type
_entity.pdbx_description
1 polymer ?
#
loop_
_entity_poly.entity_id
_entity_poly.type
_entity_poly.pdbx_seq_one_letter_code
_entity_poly.pdbx_strand_id
1 'polypeptide(L)'
;MSVFRKLKEKVTPPKANVSVTLKKPLFVLGDTVEGVVQVESQEEFDCTEIRCELECVERVRRIRRVYNEALKREVDQQVWESAVLFSAKPQLIGAMHMPEGFIQSFQFKIPIPLGTPPSFKSLDRVVAWSLKGVVAVDGRPDANSRTIEIQVAQPSQVPKAPSATVSCKYCGTVFPESESKCPNCGAPRTV
;
A
#
# COMPACT_ATOMS: atom_id res chain seq x y z
N MET A 1 34.05 -1.27 30.11
CA MET A 1 32.92 -1.05 29.18
C MET A 1 31.91 -0.10 29.85
N SER A 2 31.75 1.11 29.30
CA SER A 2 31.12 2.27 29.96
C SER A 2 29.58 2.21 30.00
N VAL A 3 28.98 2.52 31.15
CA VAL A 3 27.52 2.54 31.42
C VAL A 3 26.75 3.44 30.43
N PHE A 4 27.38 4.52 29.97
CA PHE A 4 26.78 5.45 29.00
C PHE A 4 26.55 4.84 27.61
N ARG A 5 27.36 3.85 27.18
CA ARG A 5 27.10 3.10 25.93
C ARG A 5 25.83 2.27 26.06
N LYS A 6 25.70 1.52 27.16
CA LYS A 6 24.54 0.65 27.41
C LYS A 6 23.21 1.41 27.49
N LEU A 7 23.19 2.64 28.01
CA LEU A 7 21.98 3.48 28.00
C LEU A 7 21.66 4.03 26.60
N LYS A 8 22.67 4.50 25.85
CA LYS A 8 22.46 5.05 24.50
C LYS A 8 21.91 4.00 23.54
N GLU A 9 22.44 2.79 23.64
CA GLU A 9 22.00 1.64 22.87
C GLU A 9 20.51 1.32 23.06
N LYS A 10 19.92 1.57 24.24
CA LYS A 10 18.48 1.36 24.46
C LYS A 10 17.55 2.40 23.81
N VAL A 11 18.09 3.53 23.38
CA VAL A 11 17.29 4.70 22.93
C VAL A 11 17.47 4.97 21.44
N THR A 12 18.49 4.39 20.81
CA THR A 12 18.73 4.54 19.36
C THR A 12 18.48 3.24 18.61
N PRO A 13 17.91 3.30 17.39
CA PRO A 13 17.87 2.16 16.49
C PRO A 13 19.27 1.59 16.23
N PRO A 14 19.37 0.30 15.85
CA PRO A 14 20.65 -0.26 15.43
C PRO A 14 21.16 0.46 14.18
N LYS A 15 22.48 0.40 13.96
CA LYS A 15 23.09 0.90 12.72
C LYS A 15 22.85 -0.08 11.56
N ALA A 16 21.64 -0.04 11.03
CA ALA A 16 21.26 -0.81 9.86
C ALA A 16 20.59 0.10 8.81
N ASN A 17 20.98 -0.07 7.56
CA ASN A 17 20.33 0.53 6.41
C ASN A 17 19.25 -0.44 5.92
N VAL A 18 18.01 0.03 5.88
CA VAL A 18 16.88 -0.71 5.31
C VAL A 18 16.37 0.04 4.09
N SER A 19 16.30 -0.63 2.95
CA SER A 19 15.77 -0.07 1.71
C SER A 19 14.68 -0.98 1.14
N VAL A 20 13.70 -0.35 0.47
CA VAL A 20 12.60 -1.05 -0.17
C VAL A 20 12.58 -0.68 -1.64
N THR A 21 12.56 -1.68 -2.51
CA THR A 21 12.51 -1.51 -3.95
C THR A 21 11.26 -2.17 -4.49
N LEU A 22 10.45 -1.40 -5.22
CA LEU A 22 9.22 -1.86 -5.85
C LEU A 22 9.47 -2.18 -7.32
N LYS A 23 8.76 -3.19 -7.84
CA LYS A 23 8.81 -3.52 -9.27
C LYS A 23 8.14 -2.46 -10.14
N LYS A 24 7.12 -1.78 -9.62
CA LYS A 24 6.37 -0.71 -10.30
C LYS A 24 5.91 0.36 -9.31
N PRO A 25 5.73 1.61 -9.75
CA PRO A 25 5.34 2.72 -8.88
C PRO A 25 3.81 2.90 -8.73
N LEU A 26 3.02 2.28 -9.61
CA LEU A 26 1.57 2.42 -9.69
C LEU A 26 0.90 1.05 -9.59
N PHE A 27 -0.15 0.98 -8.79
CA PHE A 27 -0.96 -0.21 -8.56
C PHE A 27 -2.43 0.12 -8.79
N VAL A 28 -3.24 -0.90 -9.04
CA VAL A 28 -4.70 -0.81 -9.01
C VAL A 28 -5.26 -1.60 -7.82
N LEU A 29 -6.46 -1.28 -7.35
CA LEU A 29 -7.12 -2.11 -6.34
C LEU A 29 -7.25 -3.55 -6.86
N GLY A 30 -6.94 -4.53 -6.00
CA GLY A 30 -6.86 -5.95 -6.36
C GLY A 30 -5.47 -6.40 -6.82
N ASP A 31 -4.54 -5.48 -7.09
CA ASP A 31 -3.14 -5.85 -7.38
C ASP A 31 -2.45 -6.45 -6.16
N THR A 32 -1.32 -7.12 -6.42
CA THR A 32 -0.35 -7.47 -5.38
C THR A 32 0.87 -6.56 -5.49
N VAL A 33 1.19 -5.88 -4.38
CA VAL A 33 2.45 -5.14 -4.24
C VAL A 33 3.57 -6.16 -4.06
N GLU A 34 4.49 -6.18 -5.02
CA GLU A 34 5.67 -7.05 -4.99
C GLU A 34 6.94 -6.21 -5.03
N GLY A 35 7.94 -6.62 -4.27
CA GLY A 35 9.22 -5.93 -4.19
C GLY A 35 10.24 -6.65 -3.33
N VAL A 36 11.32 -5.93 -3.05
CA VAL A 36 12.47 -6.41 -2.28
C VAL A 36 12.72 -5.46 -1.12
N VAL A 37 12.89 -6.01 0.08
CA VAL A 37 13.49 -5.32 1.21
C VAL A 37 14.95 -5.73 1.28
N GLN A 38 15.87 -4.79 1.19
CA GLN A 38 17.30 -5.04 1.40
C GLN A 38 17.71 -4.46 2.75
N VAL A 39 18.44 -5.27 3.51
CA VAL A 39 18.98 -4.89 4.82
C VAL A 39 20.49 -4.99 4.76
N GLU A 40 21.16 -3.92 5.20
CA GLU A 40 22.60 -3.85 5.39
C GLU A 40 22.89 -3.45 6.83
N SER A 41 23.71 -4.24 7.53
CA SER A 41 24.09 -3.97 8.92
C SER A 41 25.51 -3.45 9.05
N GLN A 42 25.70 -2.41 9.85
CA GLN A 42 26.99 -1.82 10.20
C GLN A 42 27.38 -2.11 11.66
N GLU A 43 26.60 -2.95 12.35
CA GLU A 43 26.92 -3.43 13.70
C GLU A 43 26.29 -4.82 13.94
N GLU A 44 26.73 -5.51 14.98
CA GLU A 44 26.17 -6.79 15.38
C GLU A 44 24.98 -6.60 16.33
N PHE A 45 23.84 -7.23 16.04
CA PHE A 45 22.66 -7.24 16.92
C PHE A 45 21.72 -8.40 16.59
N ASP A 46 20.83 -8.74 17.53
CA ASP A 46 19.76 -9.70 17.32
C ASP A 46 18.48 -8.98 16.89
N CYS A 47 17.88 -9.41 15.78
CA CYS A 47 16.56 -8.93 15.37
C CYS A 47 15.49 -9.96 15.71
N THR A 48 14.29 -9.48 16.05
CA THR A 48 13.13 -10.33 16.36
C THR A 48 12.37 -10.70 15.10
N GLU A 49 12.34 -9.79 14.12
CA GLU A 49 11.81 -10.04 12.79
C GLU A 49 12.24 -8.98 11.78
N ILE A 50 12.17 -9.35 10.52
CA ILE A 50 12.19 -8.42 9.39
C ILE A 50 10.81 -8.48 8.75
N ARG A 51 10.11 -7.35 8.70
CA ARG A 51 8.76 -7.26 8.15
C ARG A 51 8.62 -6.11 7.16
N CYS A 52 7.61 -6.19 6.32
CA CYS A 52 7.18 -5.09 5.47
C CYS A 52 5.83 -4.59 5.98
N GLU A 53 5.62 -3.29 6.08
CA GLU A 53 4.36 -2.70 6.53
C GLU A 53 3.74 -1.90 5.39
N LEU A 54 2.57 -2.33 4.91
CA LEU A 54 1.72 -1.61 3.95
C LEU A 54 0.50 -1.07 4.69
N GLU A 55 0.25 0.22 4.58
CA GLU A 55 -0.89 0.88 5.23
C GLU A 55 -1.64 1.78 4.26
N CYS A 56 -2.96 1.83 4.39
CA CYS A 56 -3.83 2.83 3.79
C CYS A 56 -4.38 3.71 4.90
N VAL A 57 -4.03 4.99 4.87
CA VAL A 57 -4.46 5.97 5.86
C VAL A 57 -5.28 7.06 5.18
N GLU A 58 -6.48 7.27 5.70
CA GLU A 58 -7.30 8.41 5.35
C GLU A 58 -7.08 9.54 6.35
N ARG A 59 -6.94 10.76 5.84
CA ARG A 59 -6.91 11.99 6.62
C ARG A 59 -8.05 12.88 6.16
N VAL A 60 -8.89 13.37 7.07
CA VAL A 60 -10.00 14.27 6.78
C VAL A 60 -9.90 15.53 7.62
N ARG A 61 -10.10 16.69 7.01
CA ARG A 61 -10.19 17.97 7.70
C ARG A 61 -11.60 18.15 8.25
N ARG A 62 -11.72 18.26 9.57
CA ARG A 62 -12.99 18.48 10.29
C ARG A 62 -12.92 19.78 11.08
N ILE A 63 -14.09 20.36 11.35
CA ILE A 63 -14.23 21.45 12.32
C ILE A 63 -14.64 20.81 13.64
N ARG A 64 -13.88 21.08 14.70
CA ARG A 64 -14.14 20.59 16.05
C ARG A 64 -14.27 21.78 16.99
N ARG A 65 -15.26 21.74 17.88
CA ARG A 65 -15.33 22.66 19.01
C ARG A 65 -14.30 22.25 20.04
N VAL A 66 -13.35 23.13 20.30
CA VAL A 66 -12.30 22.93 21.31
C VAL A 66 -12.42 24.05 22.33
N TYR A 67 -12.38 23.70 23.61
CA TYR A 67 -12.35 24.70 24.67
C TYR A 67 -11.01 25.43 24.64
N ASN A 68 -11.05 26.75 24.47
CA ASN A 68 -9.87 27.59 24.49
C ASN A 68 -9.77 28.25 25.87
N GLU A 69 -8.77 27.84 26.66
CA GLU A 69 -8.57 28.36 28.02
C GLU A 69 -8.31 29.87 28.06
N ALA A 70 -7.59 30.41 27.07
CA ALA A 70 -7.29 31.85 27.00
C ALA A 70 -8.55 32.70 26.75
N LEU A 71 -9.49 32.18 25.96
CA LEU A 71 -10.77 32.84 25.66
C LEU A 71 -11.92 32.39 26.56
N LYS A 72 -11.68 31.41 27.45
CA LYS A 72 -12.65 30.77 28.34
C LYS A 72 -13.96 30.33 27.65
N ARG A 73 -13.87 29.93 26.39
CA ARG A 73 -15.04 29.53 25.57
C ARG A 73 -14.67 28.43 24.58
N GLU A 74 -15.69 27.73 24.08
CA GLU A 74 -15.53 26.84 22.93
C GLU A 74 -15.31 27.66 21.66
N VAL A 75 -14.34 27.24 20.85
CA VAL A 75 -14.07 27.80 19.54
C VAL A 75 -14.01 26.69 18.50
N ASP A 76 -14.51 26.98 17.30
CA ASP A 76 -14.39 26.10 16.15
C ASP A 76 -12.94 26.12 15.65
N GLN A 77 -12.29 24.95 15.67
CA GLN A 77 -10.94 24.75 15.18
C GLN A 77 -10.94 23.72 14.06
N GLN A 78 -10.23 24.01 12.97
CA GLN A 78 -10.00 23.03 11.92
C GLN A 78 -8.89 22.07 12.33
N VAL A 79 -9.20 20.77 12.35
CA VAL A 79 -8.30 19.69 12.76
C VAL A 79 -8.27 18.63 11.66
N TRP A 80 -7.10 18.03 11.43
CA TRP A 80 -6.97 16.84 10.59
C TRP A 80 -7.14 15.60 11.46
N GLU A 81 -8.14 14.78 11.15
CA GLU A 81 -8.35 13.48 11.76
C GLU A 81 -7.81 12.39 10.83
N SER A 82 -7.18 11.36 11.37
CA SER A 82 -6.60 10.25 10.60
C SER A 82 -7.22 8.92 11.01
N ALA A 83 -7.49 8.05 10.04
CA ALA A 83 -7.98 6.69 10.24
C ALA A 83 -7.19 5.70 9.38
N VAL A 84 -6.76 4.59 9.97
CA VAL A 84 -6.12 3.49 9.25
C VAL A 84 -7.23 2.63 8.64
N LEU A 85 -7.35 2.65 7.32
CA LEU A 85 -8.36 1.90 6.58
C LEU A 85 -7.89 0.49 6.20
N PHE A 86 -6.58 0.31 6.10
CA PHE A 86 -5.96 -0.98 5.85
C PHE A 86 -4.55 -1.01 6.46
N SER A 87 -4.15 -2.15 7.01
CA SER A 87 -2.79 -2.41 7.48
C SER A 87 -2.46 -3.87 7.25
N ALA A 88 -1.33 -4.13 6.60
CA ALA A 88 -0.76 -5.45 6.40
C ALA A 88 0.71 -5.43 6.79
N LYS A 89 1.13 -6.39 7.61
CA LYS A 89 2.48 -6.47 8.16
C LYS A 89 3.08 -7.86 7.96
N PRO A 90 3.26 -8.34 6.72
CA PRO A 90 3.88 -9.65 6.51
C PRO A 90 5.29 -9.71 7.09
N GLN A 91 5.52 -10.74 7.89
CA GLN A 91 6.83 -11.15 8.32
C GLN A 91 7.58 -11.77 7.13
N LEU A 92 8.77 -11.27 6.84
CA LEU A 92 9.66 -11.80 5.78
C LEU A 92 10.60 -12.85 6.35
N ILE A 93 11.16 -12.56 7.53
CA ILE A 93 12.00 -13.45 8.32
C ILE A 93 11.69 -13.23 9.80
N GLY A 94 11.76 -14.29 10.59
CA GLY A 94 11.64 -14.23 12.05
C GLY A 94 12.94 -13.85 12.74
N ALA A 95 13.09 -14.28 14.00
CA ALA A 95 14.24 -13.90 14.79
C ALA A 95 15.53 -14.42 14.15
N MET A 96 16.52 -13.55 14.03
CA MET A 96 17.85 -13.92 13.54
C MET A 96 18.93 -13.03 14.13
N HIS A 97 20.13 -13.60 14.24
CA HIS A 97 21.33 -12.86 14.56
C HIS A 97 21.86 -12.15 13.31
N MET A 98 22.14 -10.86 13.39
CA MET A 98 22.59 -10.03 12.28
C MET A 98 24.04 -9.57 12.54
N PRO A 99 25.04 -10.17 11.87
CA PRO A 99 26.44 -9.80 12.06
C PRO A 99 26.76 -8.43 11.44
N GLU A 100 27.86 -7.82 11.88
CA GLU A 100 28.41 -6.62 11.23
C GLU A 100 28.79 -6.93 9.77
N GLY A 101 28.43 -6.03 8.84
CA GLY A 101 28.64 -6.21 7.41
C GLY A 101 27.61 -7.13 6.73
N PHE A 102 26.56 -7.57 7.45
CA PHE A 102 25.47 -8.36 6.87
C PHE A 102 24.78 -7.60 5.75
N ILE A 103 24.58 -8.24 4.58
CA ILE A 103 23.79 -7.69 3.48
C ILE A 103 22.91 -8.80 2.89
N GLN A 104 21.59 -8.63 2.96
CA GLN A 104 20.64 -9.61 2.41
C GLN A 104 19.38 -8.93 1.88
N SER A 105 18.80 -9.57 0.86
CA SER A 105 17.56 -9.15 0.22
C SER A 105 16.44 -10.16 0.48
N PHE A 106 15.25 -9.65 0.77
CA PHE A 106 14.05 -10.40 1.09
C PHE A 106 12.91 -10.00 0.16
N GLN A 107 12.33 -10.96 -0.54
CA GLN A 107 11.17 -10.73 -1.41
C GLN A 107 9.90 -10.65 -0.57
N PHE A 108 8.99 -9.75 -0.95
CA PHE A 108 7.68 -9.64 -0.31
C PHE A 108 6.55 -9.57 -1.34
N LYS A 109 5.36 -9.97 -0.90
CA LYS A 109 4.11 -9.90 -1.67
C LYS A 109 2.97 -9.51 -0.73
N ILE A 110 2.27 -8.42 -1.04
CA ILE A 110 1.16 -7.90 -0.24
C ILE A 110 -0.03 -7.60 -1.15
N PRO A 111 -1.18 -8.29 -1.00
CA PRO A 111 -2.36 -8.00 -1.79
C PRO A 111 -3.01 -6.68 -1.35
N ILE A 112 -3.43 -5.86 -2.31
CA ILE A 112 -4.26 -4.67 -2.11
C ILE A 112 -5.72 -5.10 -2.21
N PRO A 113 -6.53 -4.95 -1.13
CA PRO A 113 -7.93 -5.38 -1.18
C PRO A 113 -8.79 -4.53 -2.12
N LEU A 114 -9.70 -5.16 -2.87
CA LEU A 114 -10.66 -4.46 -3.73
C LEU A 114 -11.62 -3.54 -2.98
N GLY A 115 -11.91 -3.84 -1.71
CA GLY A 115 -12.84 -3.06 -0.87
C GLY A 115 -12.24 -1.82 -0.21
N THR A 116 -10.96 -1.52 -0.46
CA THR A 116 -10.28 -0.34 0.12
C THR A 116 -10.32 0.84 -0.86
N PRO A 117 -10.26 2.10 -0.38
CA PRO A 117 -10.28 3.24 -1.28
C PRO A 117 -8.96 3.38 -2.04
N PRO A 118 -9.02 3.87 -3.30
CA PRO A 118 -7.82 4.24 -4.04
C PRO A 118 -7.15 5.47 -3.41
N SER A 119 -5.93 5.75 -3.85
CA SER A 119 -5.23 7.00 -3.53
C SER A 119 -6.07 8.20 -3.99
N PHE A 120 -6.23 9.17 -3.09
CA PHE A 120 -7.07 10.35 -3.33
C PHE A 120 -6.50 11.56 -2.62
N LYS A 121 -6.60 12.74 -3.23
CA LYS A 121 -6.14 14.00 -2.63
C LYS A 121 -7.06 15.15 -3.03
N SER A 122 -7.72 15.74 -2.04
CA SER A 122 -8.48 16.99 -2.11
C SER A 122 -8.01 17.98 -1.05
N LEU A 123 -8.70 19.12 -0.92
CA LEU A 123 -8.39 20.16 0.07
C LEU A 123 -8.66 19.73 1.52
N ASP A 124 -9.58 18.79 1.71
CA ASP A 124 -10.14 18.38 2.99
C ASP A 124 -10.04 16.87 3.22
N ARG A 125 -9.54 16.10 2.25
CA ARG A 125 -9.42 14.65 2.34
C ARG A 125 -8.19 14.14 1.61
N VAL A 126 -7.45 13.23 2.23
CA VAL A 126 -6.30 12.55 1.64
C VAL A 126 -6.39 11.08 1.98
N VAL A 127 -6.33 10.22 0.98
CA VAL A 127 -6.16 8.77 1.15
C VAL A 127 -4.77 8.44 0.62
N ALA A 128 -3.87 8.05 1.54
CA ALA A 128 -2.48 7.78 1.24
C ALA A 128 -2.16 6.30 1.50
N TRP A 129 -1.51 5.67 0.53
CA TRP A 129 -0.96 4.33 0.66
C TRP A 129 0.54 4.42 0.89
N SER A 130 1.02 3.80 1.96
CA SER A 130 2.42 3.88 2.37
C SER A 130 3.00 2.50 2.64
N LEU A 131 4.26 2.32 2.23
CA LEU A 131 5.03 1.09 2.42
C LEU A 131 6.36 1.38 3.11
N LYS A 132 6.77 0.54 4.05
CA LYS A 132 8.12 0.58 4.63
C LYS A 132 8.61 -0.81 5.03
N GLY A 133 9.92 -1.00 5.02
CA GLY A 133 10.59 -2.14 5.61
C GLY A 133 10.96 -1.83 7.06
N VAL A 134 10.84 -2.83 7.93
CA VAL A 134 11.11 -2.72 9.36
C VAL A 134 11.98 -3.90 9.78
N VAL A 135 13.07 -3.61 10.49
CA VAL A 135 13.86 -4.58 11.23
C VAL A 135 13.59 -4.33 12.70
N ALA A 136 12.81 -5.22 13.30
CA ALA A 136 12.44 -5.14 14.70
C ALA A 136 13.56 -5.70 15.57
N VAL A 137 13.89 -4.98 16.65
CA VAL A 137 15.01 -5.32 17.53
C VAL A 137 14.54 -5.26 18.98
N ASP A 138 14.87 -6.29 19.76
CA ASP A 138 14.46 -6.32 21.16
C ASP A 138 15.26 -5.31 22.00
N GLY A 139 14.58 -4.64 22.93
CA GLY A 139 15.19 -3.67 23.84
C GLY A 139 15.71 -2.38 23.20
N ARG A 140 15.42 -2.15 21.91
CA ARG A 140 15.77 -0.93 21.15
C ARG A 140 14.62 -0.49 20.24
N PRO A 141 14.62 0.76 19.74
CA PRO A 141 13.74 1.14 18.65
C PRO A 141 14.06 0.38 17.34
N ASP A 142 13.02 0.10 16.55
CA ASP A 142 13.15 -0.57 15.25
C ASP A 142 13.97 0.26 14.24
N ALA A 143 14.75 -0.41 13.40
CA ALA A 143 15.35 0.20 12.22
C ALA A 143 14.35 0.16 11.05
N ASN A 144 14.06 1.33 10.48
CA ASN A 144 13.03 1.50 9.46
C ASN A 144 13.64 2.01 8.15
N SER A 145 13.09 1.55 7.02
CA SER A 145 13.35 2.19 5.75
C SER A 145 12.68 3.56 5.67
N ARG A 146 13.04 4.33 4.65
CA ARG A 146 12.19 5.44 4.21
C ARG A 146 10.79 4.91 3.88
N THR A 147 9.77 5.68 4.25
CA THR A 147 8.40 5.38 3.87
C THR A 147 8.20 5.77 2.40
N ILE A 148 7.75 4.82 1.60
CA ILE A 148 7.44 5.01 0.18
C ILE A 148 5.93 5.20 0.07
N GLU A 149 5.49 6.32 -0.50
CA GLU A 149 4.10 6.49 -0.88
C GLU A 149 3.88 5.83 -2.25
N ILE A 150 2.92 4.92 -2.32
CA ILE A 150 2.53 4.26 -3.58
C ILE A 150 1.22 4.85 -4.09
N GLN A 151 1.09 4.91 -5.41
CA GLN A 151 -0.17 5.31 -6.04
C GLN A 151 -1.03 4.08 -6.30
N VAL A 152 -2.26 4.10 -5.80
CA VAL A 152 -3.25 3.04 -5.99
C VAL A 152 -4.44 3.63 -6.71
N ALA A 153 -4.71 3.18 -7.93
CA ALA A 153 -5.84 3.63 -8.72
C ALA A 153 -7.03 2.66 -8.60
N GLN A 154 -8.23 3.15 -8.88
CA GLN A 154 -9.36 2.27 -9.11
C GLN A 154 -9.11 1.49 -10.41
N PRO A 155 -9.37 0.17 -10.47
CA PRO A 155 -9.32 -0.55 -11.74
C PRO A 155 -10.28 0.14 -12.70
N SER A 156 -9.76 0.68 -13.80
CA SER A 156 -10.58 1.21 -14.87
C SER A 156 -11.55 0.11 -15.27
N GLN A 157 -12.84 0.36 -15.14
CA GLN A 157 -13.86 -0.46 -15.80
C GLN A 157 -13.69 -0.22 -17.29
N VAL A 158 -12.68 -0.84 -17.90
CA VAL A 158 -12.64 -0.96 -19.35
C VAL A 158 -13.92 -1.73 -19.69
N PRO A 159 -14.81 -1.18 -20.54
CA PRO A 159 -15.87 -1.99 -21.11
C PRO A 159 -15.22 -3.27 -21.63
N LYS A 160 -15.78 -4.44 -21.30
CA LYS A 160 -15.38 -5.71 -21.93
C LYS A 160 -15.10 -5.42 -23.42
N ALA A 161 -13.96 -5.88 -23.91
CA ALA A 161 -13.53 -5.72 -25.31
C ALA A 161 -14.73 -5.76 -26.26
N PRO A 162 -14.79 -4.91 -27.31
CA PRO A 162 -15.94 -4.84 -28.19
C PRO A 162 -16.34 -6.27 -28.57
N SER A 163 -17.55 -6.66 -28.19
CA SER A 163 -18.09 -7.97 -28.52
C SER A 163 -17.83 -8.20 -30.00
N ALA A 164 -17.16 -9.29 -30.37
CA ALA A 164 -16.91 -9.61 -31.76
C ALA A 164 -18.22 -9.41 -32.53
N THR A 165 -18.19 -8.59 -33.58
CA THR A 165 -19.37 -8.29 -34.37
C THR A 165 -19.41 -9.22 -35.56
N VAL A 166 -20.56 -9.84 -35.80
CA VAL A 166 -20.80 -10.73 -36.94
C VAL A 166 -21.73 -10.05 -37.93
N SER A 167 -21.55 -10.32 -39.23
CA SER A 167 -22.46 -9.86 -40.28
C SER A 167 -23.47 -10.95 -40.64
N CYS A 168 -24.74 -10.58 -40.78
CA CYS A 168 -25.79 -11.50 -41.19
C CYS A 168 -25.62 -11.90 -42.66
N LYS A 169 -25.54 -13.21 -42.95
CA LYS A 169 -25.45 -13.73 -44.33
C LYS A 169 -26.67 -13.41 -45.21
N TYR A 170 -27.83 -13.10 -44.61
CA TYR A 170 -29.09 -12.87 -45.34
C TYR A 170 -29.35 -11.40 -45.65
N CYS A 171 -29.11 -10.50 -44.68
CA CYS A 171 -29.43 -9.07 -44.83
C CYS A 171 -28.22 -8.13 -44.64
N GLY A 172 -27.03 -8.66 -44.36
CA GLY A 172 -25.80 -7.88 -44.22
C GLY A 172 -25.68 -7.06 -42.94
N THR A 173 -26.70 -7.06 -42.07
CA THR A 173 -26.67 -6.32 -40.78
C THR A 173 -25.53 -6.83 -39.90
N VAL A 174 -24.73 -5.91 -39.37
CA VAL A 174 -23.66 -6.20 -38.41
C VAL A 174 -24.24 -6.10 -37.00
N PHE A 175 -24.08 -7.15 -36.20
CA PHE A 175 -24.64 -7.24 -34.85
C PHE A 175 -23.70 -8.01 -33.90
N PRO A 176 -23.89 -7.91 -32.57
CA PRO A 176 -23.02 -8.56 -31.59
C PRO A 176 -23.06 -10.08 -31.68
N GLU A 177 -21.91 -10.75 -31.55
CA GLU A 177 -21.82 -12.22 -31.56
C GLU A 177 -22.66 -12.88 -30.45
N SER A 178 -22.99 -12.16 -29.37
CA SER A 178 -23.84 -12.66 -28.29
C SER A 178 -25.28 -12.96 -28.70
N GLU A 179 -25.76 -12.48 -29.86
CA GLU A 179 -27.12 -12.71 -30.32
C GLU A 179 -27.22 -13.97 -31.20
N SER A 180 -28.17 -14.85 -30.88
CA SER A 180 -28.41 -16.10 -31.63
C SER A 180 -29.20 -15.91 -32.93
N LYS A 181 -29.80 -14.72 -33.13
CA LYS A 181 -30.63 -14.37 -34.29
C LYS A 181 -30.34 -12.94 -34.71
N CYS A 182 -30.41 -12.68 -36.01
CA CYS A 182 -30.24 -11.33 -36.55
C CYS A 182 -31.39 -10.42 -36.08
N PRO A 183 -31.12 -9.24 -35.49
CA PRO A 183 -32.15 -8.35 -34.97
C PRO A 183 -32.96 -7.67 -36.10
N ASN A 184 -32.44 -7.66 -37.33
CA ASN A 184 -33.12 -7.03 -38.47
C ASN A 184 -34.04 -8.00 -39.23
N CYS A 185 -33.62 -9.25 -39.44
CA CYS A 185 -34.37 -10.22 -40.27
C CYS A 185 -34.81 -11.50 -39.55
N GLY A 186 -34.43 -11.69 -38.28
CA GLY A 186 -34.80 -12.85 -37.47
C GLY A 186 -34.09 -14.16 -37.83
N ALA A 187 -33.24 -14.17 -38.85
CA ALA A 187 -32.51 -15.36 -39.30
C ALA A 187 -31.56 -15.87 -38.19
N PRO A 188 -31.46 -17.20 -37.98
CA PRO A 188 -30.56 -17.77 -36.99
C PRO A 188 -29.10 -17.55 -37.41
N ARG A 189 -28.22 -17.37 -36.43
CA ARG A 189 -26.78 -17.30 -36.65
C ARG A 189 -26.29 -18.66 -37.15
N THR A 190 -25.84 -18.72 -38.40
CA THR A 190 -25.14 -19.88 -38.95
C THR A 190 -23.66 -19.71 -38.66
N VAL A 191 -23.09 -20.66 -37.90
CA VAL A 191 -21.65 -20.71 -37.57
C VAL A 191 -20.81 -20.73 -38.85
#